data_AF-A0A1L0CYI4-F1
#
_entry.id   AF-A0A1L0CYI4-F1
#
_cell.length_a   1.000
_cell.length_b   1.000
_cell.length_c   1.000
_cell.angle_alpha   90.00
_cell.angle_beta   90.00
_cell.angle_gamma   90.00
#
_symmetry.space_group_name_H-M   'P 1'
#
loop_
_entity.id
_entity.type
_entity.pdbx_description
1 polymer ?
#
loop_
_entity_poly.entity_id
_entity_poly.type
_entity_poly.pdbx_seq_one_letter_code
_entity_poly.pdbx_strand_id
1 'polypeptide(L)'
;MPSDTSIIYKKKFVNSSLNKVHKNEQNIFTCETDFLHPNEVIYQGQQKIECDKEWQAIEDHYLYEKLKVHLIEENIKEQTFRKLSEEEYLSYMEEIYINIEDDLEIPEDNIVKRVKIDGLDQEFISLMVNEIFRPHGRSRFSFPIHLVQAIILQATDIFSSEPNLIYLDNSKNDKLITVIGDVHGEFTTVKKIFHMFGKVSEDHIYVFNGDFVDRGQYSCEIALLLYSLKIVYPHCIYINRGNHESRSMSNIYGFREEVMLKYDNFIHKLFLKSFDALPLSICVNKEYLIMHGGLMSNPYTKIEEILRINRFCEPDSIGLFHDLLWTDPTEEADDLGPSKRGLGFSFGKNITKKFLNHNNLKKIIRSHEMKLNGIDYSHDKCVITVFSAPNYCGIHRNRGAVLHIKPGKGIIDELNDDPNLHYQLFM
;
A
#
# COMPACT_ATOMS: atom_id res chain seq x y z
N MET A 1 42.43 -11.75 -16.70
CA MET A 1 41.14 -12.22 -17.26
C MET A 1 40.06 -11.46 -16.51
N PRO A 2 39.30 -10.57 -17.17
CA PRO A 2 38.26 -9.81 -16.49
C PRO A 2 37.09 -10.74 -16.20
N SER A 3 36.67 -10.79 -14.94
CA SER A 3 35.57 -11.61 -14.44
C SER A 3 34.22 -11.12 -14.98
N ASP A 4 33.33 -12.09 -15.19
CA ASP A 4 32.01 -12.06 -15.84
C ASP A 4 30.92 -11.18 -15.20
N THR A 5 31.27 -10.04 -14.59
CA THR A 5 30.30 -9.11 -14.00
C THR A 5 29.38 -8.48 -15.07
N SER A 6 29.90 -8.19 -16.28
CA SER A 6 29.14 -7.55 -17.36
C SER A 6 27.94 -8.37 -17.90
N ILE A 7 27.97 -9.70 -17.73
CA ILE A 7 26.89 -10.59 -18.18
C ILE A 7 25.71 -10.60 -17.18
N ILE A 8 25.98 -10.40 -15.89
CA ILE A 8 24.93 -10.27 -14.85
C ILE A 8 24.18 -8.94 -15.05
N TYR A 9 24.89 -7.85 -15.34
CA TYR A 9 24.31 -6.53 -15.61
C TYR A 9 23.38 -6.51 -16.83
N LYS A 10 23.73 -7.21 -17.91
CA LYS A 10 22.88 -7.31 -19.11
C LYS A 10 21.61 -8.14 -18.90
N LYS A 11 21.51 -8.95 -17.84
CA LYS A 11 20.30 -9.70 -17.50
C LYS A 11 19.36 -8.95 -16.56
N LYS A 12 19.87 -8.01 -15.74
CA LYS A 12 19.09 -7.30 -14.70
C LYS A 12 18.25 -6.11 -15.19
N PHE A 13 18.53 -5.57 -16.38
CA PHE A 13 17.81 -4.40 -16.94
C PHE A 13 17.13 -4.64 -18.30
N VAL A 14 17.03 -5.89 -18.76
CA VAL A 14 16.32 -6.18 -20.02
C VAL A 14 14.83 -6.34 -19.73
N ASN A 15 14.09 -5.25 -19.94
CA ASN A 15 12.63 -5.24 -19.98
C ASN A 15 12.17 -6.16 -21.12
N SER A 16 11.70 -7.36 -20.78
CA SER A 16 11.46 -8.44 -21.76
C SER A 16 10.01 -8.58 -22.23
N SER A 17 9.17 -7.60 -21.94
CA SER A 17 7.78 -7.60 -22.40
C SER A 17 7.63 -6.51 -23.45
N LEU A 18 7.41 -6.83 -24.73
CA LEU A 18 6.64 -5.97 -25.65
C LEU A 18 6.37 -6.56 -27.03
N ASN A 19 5.11 -6.45 -27.42
CA ASN A 19 4.65 -6.65 -28.78
C ASN A 19 3.38 -5.81 -28.99
N LYS A 20 3.45 -4.78 -29.84
CA LYS A 20 2.63 -4.55 -31.06
C LYS A 20 2.85 -3.12 -31.56
N VAL A 21 3.72 -3.01 -32.54
CA VAL A 21 3.72 -1.99 -33.60
C VAL A 21 2.73 -2.47 -34.67
N HIS A 22 1.92 -1.55 -35.19
CA HIS A 22 1.01 -1.83 -36.29
C HIS A 22 1.66 -1.41 -37.61
N LYS A 23 1.45 -2.23 -38.64
CA LYS A 23 1.97 -2.00 -39.99
C LYS A 23 0.78 -1.55 -40.83
N ASN A 24 0.80 -0.31 -41.32
CA ASN A 24 -0.25 0.17 -42.19
C ASN A 24 -0.09 -0.40 -43.62
N GLU A 25 -1.09 -0.16 -44.49
CA GLU A 25 -1.14 -0.69 -45.86
C GLU A 25 0.04 -0.22 -46.75
N GLN A 26 0.80 0.77 -46.31
CA GLN A 26 1.95 1.35 -47.02
C GLN A 26 3.30 0.81 -46.50
N ASN A 27 3.33 -0.28 -45.72
CA ASN A 27 4.51 -0.80 -45.03
C ASN A 27 5.15 0.17 -44.01
N ILE A 28 4.41 1.21 -43.58
CA ILE A 28 4.88 2.14 -42.57
C ILE A 28 4.44 1.62 -41.22
N PHE A 29 5.37 1.58 -40.28
CA PHE A 29 5.10 1.24 -38.89
C PHE A 29 4.58 2.48 -38.18
N THR A 30 3.33 2.43 -37.74
CA THR A 30 2.69 3.51 -36.99
C THR A 30 2.38 3.04 -35.57
N CYS A 31 2.58 3.95 -34.62
CA CYS A 31 2.19 3.78 -33.22
C CYS A 31 1.04 4.76 -32.95
N GLU A 32 -0.15 4.26 -32.63
CA GLU A 32 -1.25 5.12 -32.15
C GLU A 32 -0.90 5.59 -30.73
N THR A 33 -0.98 6.90 -30.48
CA THR A 33 -0.67 7.52 -29.18
C THR A 33 -1.95 8.10 -28.57
N ASP A 34 -2.15 7.85 -27.27
CA ASP A 34 -3.19 8.50 -26.45
C ASP A 34 -2.60 9.50 -25.43
N PHE A 35 -1.40 10.00 -25.69
CA PHE A 35 -0.67 10.89 -24.79
C PHE A 35 -0.37 12.25 -25.43
N LEU A 36 -0.35 13.29 -24.60
CA LEU A 36 -0.10 14.70 -24.94
C LEU A 36 1.28 14.94 -25.61
N HIS A 37 1.41 14.61 -26.90
CA HIS A 37 2.17 15.37 -27.89
C HIS A 37 1.66 15.01 -29.31
N PRO A 38 1.23 15.97 -30.14
CA PRO A 38 0.53 15.71 -31.41
C PRO A 38 1.50 15.44 -32.58
N ASN A 39 2.44 14.52 -32.41
CA ASN A 39 3.35 14.15 -33.49
C ASN A 39 3.32 12.63 -33.67
N GLU A 40 2.64 12.16 -34.72
CA GLU A 40 2.91 10.85 -35.29
C GLU A 40 4.42 10.75 -35.56
N VAL A 41 5.12 9.90 -34.81
CA VAL A 41 6.51 9.58 -35.15
C VAL A 41 6.47 8.51 -36.23
N ILE A 42 6.61 8.95 -37.48
CA ILE A 42 6.64 8.09 -38.66
C ILE A 42 8.05 7.53 -38.81
N TYR A 43 8.27 6.28 -38.40
CA TYR A 43 9.54 5.58 -38.65
C TYR A 43 9.50 4.93 -40.05
N GLN A 44 10.11 5.58 -41.04
CA GLN A 44 10.28 5.01 -42.37
C GLN A 44 11.50 4.08 -42.40
N GLY A 45 11.27 2.78 -42.62
CA GLY A 45 12.32 1.83 -42.99
C GLY A 45 13.05 1.10 -41.84
N GLN A 46 12.70 1.34 -40.58
CA GLN A 46 13.26 0.61 -39.43
C GLN A 46 12.45 -0.67 -39.12
N GLN A 47 13.12 -1.67 -38.54
CA GLN A 47 12.42 -2.87 -38.05
C GLN A 47 11.70 -2.55 -36.74
N LYS A 48 10.50 -3.13 -36.53
CA LYS A 48 9.69 -3.00 -35.31
C LYS A 48 10.49 -3.04 -34.00
N ILE A 49 11.47 -3.93 -33.90
CA ILE A 49 12.33 -4.12 -32.72
C ILE A 49 13.22 -2.89 -32.44
N GLU A 50 13.64 -2.16 -33.47
CA GLU A 50 14.45 -0.95 -33.33
C GLU A 50 13.59 0.23 -32.86
N CYS A 51 12.38 0.38 -33.41
CA CYS A 51 11.42 1.39 -32.96
C CYS A 51 10.97 1.16 -31.50
N ASP A 52 10.74 -0.10 -31.10
CA ASP A 52 10.41 -0.46 -29.71
C ASP A 52 11.56 -0.08 -28.74
N LYS A 53 12.83 -0.20 -29.17
CA LYS A 53 14.02 0.17 -28.38
C LYS A 53 14.25 1.68 -28.30
N GLU A 54 14.06 2.40 -29.39
CA GLU A 54 14.19 3.87 -29.41
C GLU A 54 13.10 4.54 -28.57
N TRP A 55 11.87 4.00 -28.59
CA TRP A 55 10.78 4.50 -27.75
C TRP A 55 11.01 4.23 -26.26
N GLN A 56 11.46 3.02 -25.90
CA GLN A 56 11.88 2.72 -24.53
C GLN A 56 12.93 3.72 -24.05
N ALA A 57 13.91 4.07 -24.90
CA ALA A 57 14.94 5.05 -24.55
C ALA A 57 14.37 6.47 -24.31
N ILE A 58 13.33 6.89 -25.03
CA ILE A 58 12.69 8.20 -24.85
C ILE A 58 11.84 8.24 -23.58
N GLU A 59 11.07 7.19 -23.29
CA GLU A 59 10.22 7.11 -22.10
C GLU A 59 11.07 6.93 -20.83
N ASP A 60 12.09 6.08 -20.89
CA ASP A 60 13.13 5.97 -19.88
C ASP A 60 13.79 7.34 -19.67
N HIS A 61 14.22 8.01 -20.74
CA HIS A 61 14.82 9.35 -20.63
C HIS A 61 13.90 10.34 -19.93
N TYR A 62 12.59 10.35 -20.23
CA TYR A 62 11.64 11.23 -19.57
C TYR A 62 11.46 10.92 -18.07
N LEU A 63 11.39 9.64 -17.71
CA LEU A 63 11.34 9.20 -16.31
C LEU A 63 12.64 9.52 -15.55
N TYR A 64 13.80 9.25 -16.16
CA TYR A 64 15.14 9.53 -15.62
C TYR A 64 15.44 11.03 -15.52
N GLU A 65 14.88 11.86 -16.40
CA GLU A 65 15.04 13.32 -16.31
C GLU A 65 14.20 13.93 -15.19
N LYS A 66 12.96 13.43 -15.00
CA LYS A 66 12.05 13.94 -13.97
C LYS A 66 12.34 13.41 -12.57
N LEU A 67 12.66 12.12 -12.44
CA LEU A 67 13.01 11.51 -11.15
C LEU A 67 14.50 11.32 -11.00
N LYS A 68 15.05 11.86 -9.92
CA LYS A 68 16.45 11.66 -9.57
C LYS A 68 16.53 10.91 -8.26
N VAL A 69 17.03 9.67 -8.34
CA VAL A 69 17.28 8.84 -7.16
C VAL A 69 18.67 9.14 -6.61
N HIS A 70 18.73 9.39 -5.32
CA HIS A 70 19.96 9.70 -4.62
C HIS A 70 20.10 8.82 -3.39
N LEU A 71 21.30 8.28 -3.17
CA LEU A 71 21.66 7.79 -1.85
C LEU A 71 22.09 8.98 -1.00
N ILE A 72 21.52 9.09 0.19
CA ILE A 72 21.96 10.03 1.21
C ILE A 72 22.48 9.26 2.42
N GLU A 73 23.54 9.78 3.01
CA GLU A 73 24.07 9.33 4.28
C GLU A 73 23.67 10.35 5.34
N GLU A 74 22.90 9.93 6.33
CA GLU A 74 22.45 10.75 7.45
C GLU A 74 23.23 10.38 8.72
N ASN A 75 23.85 11.38 9.34
CA ASN A 75 24.38 11.26 10.69
C ASN A 75 23.27 11.65 11.67
N ILE A 76 22.69 10.67 12.36
CA ILE A 76 21.55 10.87 13.26
C ILE A 76 21.92 11.80 14.43
N LYS A 77 23.15 11.69 14.94
CA LYS A 77 23.61 12.49 16.10
C LYS A 77 23.86 13.94 15.74
N GLU A 78 24.45 14.18 14.58
CA GLU A 78 24.83 15.53 14.13
C GLU A 78 23.74 16.21 13.29
N GLN A 79 22.68 15.47 12.91
CA GLN A 79 21.61 15.92 12.01
C GLN A 79 22.18 16.47 10.69
N THR A 80 23.23 15.84 10.18
CA THR A 80 23.89 16.21 8.92
C THR A 80 23.62 15.17 7.85
N PHE A 81 23.61 15.62 6.59
CA PHE A 81 23.31 14.78 5.43
C PHE A 81 24.39 14.96 4.36
N ARG A 82 24.82 13.87 3.76
CA ARG A 82 25.71 13.86 2.61
C ARG A 82 25.07 13.08 1.47
N LYS A 83 24.97 13.70 0.30
CA LYS A 83 24.63 12.98 -0.94
C LYS A 83 25.83 12.13 -1.37
N LEU A 84 25.58 10.85 -1.59
CA LEU A 84 26.59 9.90 -2.03
C LEU A 84 26.58 9.78 -3.57
N SER A 85 27.70 9.32 -4.11
CA SER A 85 27.93 9.10 -5.54
C SER A 85 27.10 7.94 -6.08
N GLU A 86 27.00 7.83 -7.41
CA GLU A 86 26.32 6.70 -8.06
C GLU A 86 27.00 5.36 -7.75
N GLU A 87 28.33 5.33 -7.65
CA GLU A 87 29.08 4.13 -7.28
C GLU A 87 28.76 3.67 -5.84
N GLU A 88 28.67 4.62 -4.90
CA GLU A 88 28.24 4.35 -3.52
C GLU A 88 26.78 3.88 -3.45
N TYR A 89 25.88 4.44 -4.27
CA TYR A 89 24.49 3.96 -4.41
C TYR A 89 24.47 2.50 -4.89
N LEU A 90 25.23 2.18 -5.94
CA LEU A 90 25.28 0.82 -6.48
C LEU A 90 25.83 -0.18 -5.47
N SER A 91 26.90 0.19 -4.76
CA SER A 91 27.47 -0.65 -3.70
C SER A 91 26.48 -0.88 -2.55
N TYR A 92 25.72 0.15 -2.15
CA TYR A 92 24.67 0.01 -1.15
C TYR A 92 23.52 -0.89 -1.61
N MET A 93 23.11 -0.80 -2.88
CA MET A 93 22.07 -1.69 -3.42
C MET A 93 22.54 -3.14 -3.49
N GLU A 94 23.82 -3.38 -3.77
CA GLU A 94 24.43 -4.72 -3.71
C GLU A 94 24.46 -5.26 -2.27
N GLU A 95 24.80 -4.41 -1.30
CA GLU A 95 24.76 -4.74 0.13
C GLU A 95 23.33 -5.09 0.59
N ILE A 96 22.32 -4.27 0.23
CA ILE A 96 20.91 -4.57 0.50
C ILE A 96 20.53 -5.92 -0.14
N TYR A 97 20.93 -6.13 -1.39
CA TYR A 97 20.63 -7.37 -2.11
C TYR A 97 21.14 -8.59 -1.35
N ILE A 98 22.40 -8.57 -0.91
CA ILE A 98 23.00 -9.65 -0.11
C ILE A 98 22.27 -9.81 1.22
N ASN A 99 22.05 -8.72 1.97
CA ASN A 99 21.41 -8.77 3.29
C ASN A 99 19.98 -9.33 3.22
N ILE A 100 19.23 -8.97 2.17
CA ILE A 100 17.89 -9.47 1.93
C ILE A 100 17.91 -10.91 1.41
N GLU A 101 18.92 -11.30 0.65
CA GLU A 101 19.05 -12.68 0.16
C GLU A 101 19.32 -13.65 1.32
N ASP A 102 20.22 -13.28 2.22
CA ASP A 102 20.72 -14.08 3.34
C ASP A 102 19.96 -13.86 4.67
N ASP A 103 18.88 -13.06 4.66
CA ASP A 103 18.10 -12.67 5.84
C ASP A 103 18.96 -12.09 6.99
N LEU A 104 20.02 -11.35 6.64
CA LEU A 104 20.92 -10.72 7.58
C LEU A 104 20.32 -9.42 8.14
N GLU A 105 20.52 -9.17 9.43
CA GLU A 105 20.18 -7.89 10.04
C GLU A 105 21.13 -6.79 9.55
N ILE A 106 20.57 -5.66 9.12
CA ILE A 106 21.34 -4.47 8.76
C ILE A 106 21.78 -3.81 10.08
N PRO A 107 23.09 -3.59 10.32
CA PRO A 107 23.56 -2.98 11.57
C PRO A 107 22.93 -1.61 11.84
N GLU A 108 22.51 -1.38 13.09
CA GLU A 108 22.12 -0.05 13.57
C GLU A 108 23.36 0.81 13.82
N ASP A 109 23.80 1.52 12.78
CA ASP A 109 24.88 2.49 12.89
C ASP A 109 24.35 3.91 13.15
N ASN A 110 25.17 4.76 13.79
CA ASN A 110 24.85 6.19 13.97
C ASN A 110 24.78 6.96 12.63
N ILE A 111 25.29 6.33 11.57
CA ILE A 111 25.27 6.80 10.19
C ILE A 111 24.34 5.86 9.43
N VAL A 112 23.23 6.39 8.93
CA VAL A 112 22.22 5.61 8.21
C VAL A 112 22.16 6.07 6.77
N LYS A 113 22.29 5.13 5.85
CA LYS A 113 22.08 5.37 4.41
C LYS A 113 20.59 5.27 4.11
N ARG A 114 20.05 6.25 3.38
CA ARG A 114 18.65 6.30 2.94
C ARG A 114 18.56 6.60 1.45
N VAL A 115 17.54 6.08 0.81
CA VAL A 115 17.21 6.44 -0.57
C VAL A 115 16.27 7.63 -0.59
N LYS A 116 16.58 8.63 -1.41
CA LYS A 116 15.75 9.81 -1.63
C LYS A 116 15.43 9.95 -3.10
N ILE A 117 14.15 10.13 -3.42
CA ILE A 117 13.67 10.43 -4.77
C ILE A 117 13.35 11.93 -4.85
N ASP A 118 14.16 12.68 -5.60
CA ASP A 118 13.82 14.05 -5.98
C ASP A 118 12.92 14.04 -7.23
N GLY A 119 11.93 14.94 -7.25
CA GLY A 119 10.96 15.07 -8.36
C GLY A 119 9.72 14.18 -8.24
N LEU A 120 9.61 13.35 -7.19
CA LEU A 120 8.39 12.63 -6.89
C LEU A 120 7.37 13.60 -6.27
N ASP A 121 6.36 13.97 -7.05
CA ASP A 121 5.29 14.89 -6.66
C ASP A 121 3.92 14.42 -7.18
N GLN A 122 2.88 15.24 -6.97
CA GLN A 122 1.52 14.93 -7.41
C GLN A 122 1.38 14.84 -8.95
N GLU A 123 2.19 15.59 -9.70
CA GLU A 123 2.19 15.53 -11.16
C GLU A 123 2.75 14.17 -11.61
N PHE A 124 3.87 13.76 -11.03
CA PHE A 124 4.47 12.45 -11.28
C PHE A 124 3.54 11.30 -10.88
N ILE A 125 2.90 11.36 -9.71
CA ILE A 125 1.91 10.34 -9.30
C ILE A 125 0.76 10.26 -10.32
N SER A 126 0.31 11.40 -10.85
CA SER A 126 -0.76 11.42 -11.85
C SER A 126 -0.31 10.78 -13.17
N LEU A 127 0.93 11.03 -13.61
CA LEU A 127 1.55 10.35 -14.76
C LEU A 127 1.61 8.84 -14.49
N MET A 128 2.18 8.42 -13.37
CA MET A 128 2.30 7.02 -12.97
C MET A 128 0.94 6.29 -13.03
N VAL A 129 -0.12 6.87 -12.46
CA VAL A 129 -1.45 6.25 -12.36
C VAL A 129 -2.25 6.26 -13.66
N ASN A 130 -2.17 7.33 -14.43
CA ASN A 130 -3.01 7.47 -15.62
C ASN A 130 -2.40 6.78 -16.83
N GLU A 131 -1.09 6.65 -16.82
CA GLU A 131 -0.38 6.43 -18.05
C GLU A 131 0.51 5.21 -18.05
N ILE A 132 1.16 4.95 -16.92
CA ILE A 132 2.03 3.79 -16.76
C ILE A 132 1.19 2.61 -16.24
N PHE A 133 0.45 2.82 -15.14
CA PHE A 133 -0.40 1.80 -14.52
C PHE A 133 -1.72 1.67 -15.29
N ARG A 134 -1.72 1.03 -16.47
CA ARG A 134 -2.91 0.85 -17.31
C ARG A 134 -3.60 -0.51 -17.04
N PRO A 135 -4.81 -0.53 -16.44
CA PRO A 135 -5.51 -1.78 -16.11
C PRO A 135 -6.25 -2.46 -17.28
N HIS A 136 -6.28 -1.86 -18.48
CA HIS A 136 -7.04 -2.37 -19.64
C HIS A 136 -6.17 -2.69 -20.86
N GLY A 137 -4.86 -2.86 -20.65
CA GLY A 137 -3.96 -3.47 -21.60
C GLY A 137 -3.12 -4.51 -20.88
N ARG A 138 -2.46 -5.42 -21.60
CA ARG A 138 -1.25 -6.03 -21.05
C ARG A 138 -0.36 -4.85 -20.69
N SER A 139 -0.17 -4.57 -19.39
CA SER A 139 0.84 -3.61 -18.95
C SER A 139 2.12 -4.04 -19.66
N ARG A 140 2.49 -3.28 -20.69
CA ARG A 140 3.54 -3.66 -21.62
C ARG A 140 4.91 -3.32 -21.04
N PHE A 141 4.94 -2.55 -19.97
CA PHE A 141 6.14 -2.07 -19.32
C PHE A 141 5.91 -2.18 -17.82
N SER A 142 6.75 -2.96 -17.14
CA SER A 142 6.86 -2.82 -15.69
C SER A 142 7.56 -1.50 -15.37
N PHE A 143 7.09 -0.80 -14.33
CA PHE A 143 7.69 0.45 -13.87
C PHE A 143 9.19 0.23 -13.61
N PRO A 144 10.10 1.15 -13.94
CA PRO A 144 11.54 0.88 -13.88
C PRO A 144 11.97 0.35 -12.51
N ILE A 145 12.65 -0.81 -12.50
CA ILE A 145 12.99 -1.56 -11.28
C ILE A 145 13.72 -0.69 -10.25
N HIS A 146 14.64 0.18 -10.69
CA HIS A 146 15.37 1.06 -9.78
C HIS A 146 14.46 2.10 -9.10
N LEU A 147 13.39 2.56 -9.76
CA LEU A 147 12.38 3.45 -9.16
C LEU A 147 11.47 2.68 -8.22
N VAL A 148 11.10 1.44 -8.56
CA VAL A 148 10.37 0.52 -7.66
C VAL A 148 11.15 0.34 -6.36
N GLN A 149 12.44 0.02 -6.47
CA GLN A 149 13.34 -0.13 -5.32
C GLN A 149 13.39 1.15 -4.49
N ALA A 150 13.59 2.30 -5.13
CA ALA A 150 13.68 3.57 -4.44
C ALA A 150 12.38 3.93 -3.70
N ILE A 151 11.22 3.71 -4.32
CA ILE A 151 9.91 3.99 -3.71
C ILE A 151 9.70 3.07 -2.50
N ILE A 152 9.98 1.78 -2.64
CA ILE A 152 9.82 0.82 -1.55
C ILE A 152 10.75 1.17 -0.38
N LEU A 153 12.03 1.43 -0.64
CA LEU A 153 13.01 1.75 0.40
C LEU A 153 12.64 3.06 1.13
N GLN A 154 12.36 4.12 0.38
CA GLN A 154 12.02 5.41 0.99
C GLN A 154 10.70 5.36 1.77
N ALA A 155 9.68 4.65 1.29
CA ALA A 155 8.44 4.45 2.04
C ALA A 155 8.66 3.59 3.29
N THR A 156 9.49 2.54 3.19
CA THR A 156 9.86 1.68 4.33
C THR A 156 10.52 2.48 5.44
N ASP A 157 11.43 3.41 5.10
CA ASP A 157 12.05 4.30 6.08
C ASP A 157 11.00 5.15 6.82
N ILE A 158 10.01 5.68 6.09
CA ILE A 158 8.92 6.47 6.68
C ILE A 158 8.10 5.58 7.63
N PHE A 159 7.62 4.41 7.16
CA PHE A 159 6.83 3.50 8.00
C PHE A 159 7.61 3.01 9.22
N SER A 160 8.91 2.76 9.09
CA SER A 160 9.77 2.32 10.20
C SER A 160 9.89 3.38 11.30
N SER A 161 9.83 4.66 10.93
CA SER A 161 9.82 5.78 11.88
C SER A 161 8.47 5.98 12.60
N GLU A 162 7.39 5.39 12.10
CA GLU A 162 6.06 5.50 12.71
C GLU A 162 5.87 4.52 13.87
N PRO A 163 5.08 4.88 14.91
CA PRO A 163 4.73 3.95 15.97
C PRO A 163 3.70 2.92 15.49
N ASN A 164 3.56 1.79 16.20
CA ASN A 164 2.52 0.79 15.90
C ASN A 164 1.09 1.33 16.08
N LEU A 165 0.92 2.30 16.98
CA LEU A 165 -0.34 2.98 17.26
C LEU A 165 -0.15 4.47 16.95
N ILE A 166 -0.76 4.93 15.86
CA ILE A 166 -0.72 6.33 15.43
C ILE A 166 -1.92 7.06 16.01
N TYR A 167 -1.69 8.26 16.56
CA TYR A 167 -2.77 9.13 17.01
C TYR A 167 -3.05 10.22 15.98
N LEU A 168 -4.30 10.31 15.52
CA LEU A 168 -4.78 11.39 14.66
C LEU A 168 -5.78 12.25 15.43
N ASP A 169 -5.75 13.56 15.20
CA ASP A 169 -6.70 14.50 15.79
C ASP A 169 -7.25 15.43 14.70
N ASN A 170 -8.54 15.29 14.42
CA ASN A 170 -9.32 16.23 13.62
C ASN A 170 -10.46 16.89 14.42
N SER A 171 -10.43 16.84 15.75
CA SER A 171 -11.43 17.46 16.62
C SER A 171 -11.48 18.99 16.52
N LYS A 172 -10.35 19.62 16.15
CA LYS A 172 -10.17 21.08 16.11
C LYS A 172 -9.86 21.65 14.73
N ASN A 173 -9.68 20.78 13.74
CA ASN A 173 -9.40 21.18 12.37
C ASN A 173 -10.51 20.60 11.48
N ASP A 174 -10.92 21.31 10.43
CA ASP A 174 -12.03 20.85 9.57
C ASP A 174 -11.59 19.72 8.61
N LYS A 175 -10.49 19.02 8.93
CA LYS A 175 -9.88 18.00 8.08
C LYS A 175 -10.77 16.77 8.04
N LEU A 176 -10.93 16.23 6.84
CA LEU A 176 -11.64 14.99 6.60
C LEU A 176 -10.69 13.81 6.75
N ILE A 177 -11.01 12.82 7.58
CA ILE A 177 -10.33 11.52 7.58
C ILE A 177 -11.23 10.53 6.85
N THR A 178 -10.70 9.83 5.85
CA THR A 178 -11.42 8.79 5.09
C THR A 178 -10.74 7.45 5.28
N VAL A 179 -11.46 6.51 5.89
CA VAL A 179 -11.04 5.13 6.10
C VAL A 179 -11.51 4.28 4.92
N ILE A 180 -10.56 3.59 4.31
CA ILE A 180 -10.72 2.64 3.22
C ILE A 180 -10.35 1.27 3.80
N GLY A 181 -11.22 0.28 3.60
CA GLY A 181 -10.95 -1.11 3.95
C GLY A 181 -10.17 -1.83 2.86
N ASP A 182 -10.39 -3.13 2.76
CA ASP A 182 -9.69 -4.00 1.83
C ASP A 182 -9.93 -3.55 0.38
N VAL A 183 -8.88 -3.58 -0.43
CA VAL A 183 -8.95 -3.30 -1.88
C VAL A 183 -8.36 -4.42 -2.74
N HIS A 184 -7.51 -5.28 -2.17
CA HIS A 184 -7.08 -6.55 -2.77
C HIS A 184 -6.71 -6.48 -4.26
N GLY A 185 -5.73 -5.64 -4.63
CA GLY A 185 -5.25 -5.60 -6.01
C GLY A 185 -6.25 -5.04 -7.04
N GLU A 186 -7.38 -4.46 -6.62
CA GLU A 186 -8.38 -3.83 -7.50
C GLU A 186 -8.03 -2.36 -7.81
N PHE A 187 -7.05 -2.13 -8.68
CA PHE A 187 -6.51 -0.78 -8.92
C PHE A 187 -7.54 0.21 -9.48
N THR A 188 -8.46 -0.26 -10.33
CA THR A 188 -9.56 0.58 -10.86
C THR A 188 -10.45 1.11 -9.74
N THR A 189 -10.67 0.30 -8.71
CA THR A 189 -11.43 0.69 -7.51
C THR A 189 -10.72 1.80 -6.75
N VAL A 190 -9.41 1.67 -6.53
CA VAL A 190 -8.61 2.71 -5.86
C VAL A 190 -8.65 4.03 -6.63
N LYS A 191 -8.52 3.99 -7.97
CA LYS A 191 -8.69 5.19 -8.82
C LYS A 191 -10.07 5.82 -8.64
N LYS A 192 -11.12 5.00 -8.62
CA LYS A 192 -12.49 5.46 -8.44
C LYS A 192 -12.72 6.11 -7.08
N ILE A 193 -12.16 5.55 -6.01
CA ILE A 193 -12.22 6.14 -4.66
C ILE A 193 -11.63 7.55 -4.66
N PHE A 194 -10.43 7.75 -5.21
CA PHE A 194 -9.83 9.09 -5.29
C PHE A 194 -10.59 10.04 -6.22
N HIS A 195 -11.20 9.53 -7.30
CA HIS A 195 -12.03 10.34 -8.18
C HIS A 195 -13.33 10.80 -7.50
N MET A 196 -14.00 9.91 -6.77
CA MET A 196 -15.29 10.18 -6.14
C MET A 196 -15.17 11.01 -4.87
N PHE A 197 -14.18 10.72 -4.03
CA PHE A 197 -14.12 11.27 -2.68
C PHE A 197 -13.09 12.39 -2.54
N GLY A 198 -12.20 12.58 -3.51
CA GLY A 198 -11.14 13.59 -3.48
C GLY A 198 -9.75 12.97 -3.47
N LYS A 199 -8.73 13.80 -3.73
CA LYS A 199 -7.33 13.38 -3.61
C LYS A 199 -6.83 13.64 -2.19
N VAL A 200 -5.75 12.94 -1.82
CA VAL A 200 -4.99 13.25 -0.60
C VAL A 200 -4.56 14.72 -0.64
N SER A 201 -4.75 15.43 0.47
CA SER A 201 -4.35 16.82 0.63
C SER A 201 -4.18 17.15 2.12
N GLU A 202 -3.69 18.35 2.44
CA GLU A 202 -3.56 18.80 3.84
C GLU A 202 -4.89 18.81 4.61
N ASP A 203 -6.01 18.96 3.89
CA ASP A 203 -7.37 18.97 4.44
C ASP A 203 -8.09 17.62 4.34
N HIS A 204 -7.48 16.63 3.67
CA HIS A 204 -8.10 15.32 3.44
C HIS A 204 -7.10 14.19 3.64
N ILE A 205 -7.20 13.56 4.80
CA ILE A 205 -6.40 12.44 5.24
C ILE A 205 -7.05 11.12 4.81
N TYR A 206 -6.24 10.18 4.36
CA TYR A 206 -6.66 8.83 4.00
C TYR A 206 -6.03 7.78 4.92
N VAL A 207 -6.82 6.78 5.31
CA VAL A 207 -6.38 5.60 6.04
C VAL A 207 -6.73 4.36 5.20
N PHE A 208 -5.74 3.64 4.70
CA PHE A 208 -5.91 2.33 4.10
C PHE A 208 -5.72 1.27 5.18
N ASN A 209 -6.77 0.54 5.51
CA ASN A 209 -6.80 -0.34 6.67
C ASN A 209 -6.51 -1.80 6.29
N GLY A 210 -5.30 -2.02 5.74
CA GLY A 210 -4.77 -3.33 5.35
C GLY A 210 -5.36 -3.91 4.06
N ASP A 211 -4.84 -5.06 3.66
CA ASP A 211 -5.34 -5.91 2.57
C ASP A 211 -5.46 -5.15 1.24
N PHE A 212 -4.38 -4.47 0.87
CA PHE A 212 -4.27 -3.77 -0.40
C PHE A 212 -3.61 -4.61 -1.50
N VAL A 213 -2.96 -5.71 -1.13
CA VAL A 213 -2.42 -6.73 -2.06
C VAL A 213 -3.23 -8.02 -2.07
N ASP A 214 -2.80 -8.96 -2.91
CA ASP A 214 -3.38 -10.29 -3.14
C ASP A 214 -4.78 -10.27 -3.78
N ARG A 215 -5.19 -11.44 -4.30
CA ARG A 215 -6.46 -11.72 -5.01
C ARG A 215 -6.60 -11.02 -6.37
N GLY A 216 -6.51 -9.70 -6.40
CA GLY A 216 -6.52 -8.90 -7.62
C GLY A 216 -5.20 -8.95 -8.37
N GLN A 217 -5.19 -8.42 -9.60
CA GLN A 217 -4.05 -8.50 -10.53
C GLN A 217 -3.13 -7.27 -10.52
N TYR A 218 -3.49 -6.26 -9.74
CA TYR A 218 -2.82 -4.94 -9.73
C TYR A 218 -2.33 -4.55 -8.33
N SER A 219 -1.88 -5.53 -7.54
CA SER A 219 -1.36 -5.30 -6.20
C SER A 219 -0.10 -4.43 -6.20
N CYS A 220 0.79 -4.63 -7.18
CA CYS A 220 2.03 -3.86 -7.32
C CYS A 220 1.73 -2.37 -7.59
N GLU A 221 0.78 -2.08 -8.48
CA GLU A 221 0.38 -0.72 -8.83
C GLU A 221 -0.27 -0.01 -7.63
N ILE A 222 -1.10 -0.72 -6.86
CA ILE A 222 -1.67 -0.18 -5.62
C ILE A 222 -0.58 0.09 -4.59
N ALA A 223 0.30 -0.89 -4.31
CA ALA A 223 1.39 -0.71 -3.34
C ALA A 223 2.28 0.48 -3.72
N LEU A 224 2.70 0.58 -5.00
CA LEU A 224 3.52 1.70 -5.49
C LEU A 224 2.79 3.05 -5.44
N LEU A 225 1.49 3.08 -5.73
CA LEU A 225 0.68 4.29 -5.57
C LEU A 225 0.62 4.73 -4.11
N LEU A 226 0.29 3.82 -3.21
CA LEU A 226 0.17 4.13 -1.78
C LEU A 226 1.52 4.57 -1.19
N TYR A 227 2.62 3.93 -1.58
CA TYR A 227 3.96 4.29 -1.12
C TYR A 227 4.41 5.64 -1.69
N SER A 228 4.12 5.92 -2.95
CA SER A 228 4.39 7.24 -3.54
C SER A 228 3.58 8.34 -2.85
N LEU A 229 2.29 8.10 -2.58
CA LEU A 229 1.46 9.01 -1.80
C LEU A 229 2.00 9.19 -0.38
N LYS A 230 2.54 8.14 0.25
CA LYS A 230 3.17 8.23 1.58
C LYS A 230 4.41 9.09 1.56
N ILE A 231 5.24 8.98 0.53
CA ILE A 231 6.44 9.81 0.36
C ILE A 231 6.07 11.28 0.16
N VAL A 232 5.05 11.56 -0.68
CA VAL A 232 4.64 12.94 -1.01
C VAL A 232 3.80 13.57 0.12
N TYR A 233 2.96 12.80 0.79
CA TYR A 233 2.03 13.26 1.83
C TYR A 233 2.15 12.44 3.13
N PRO A 234 3.31 12.41 3.79
CA PRO A 234 3.57 11.49 4.92
C PRO A 234 2.61 11.65 6.10
N HIS A 235 2.01 12.84 6.27
CA HIS A 235 1.06 13.15 7.33
C HIS A 235 -0.41 13.20 6.88
N CYS A 236 -0.69 12.82 5.63
CA CYS A 236 -2.06 12.80 5.08
C CYS A 236 -2.45 11.44 4.48
N ILE A 237 -1.54 10.47 4.42
CA ILE A 237 -1.90 9.09 4.11
C ILE A 237 -1.26 8.14 5.12
N TYR A 238 -2.08 7.24 5.64
CA TYR A 238 -1.72 6.23 6.62
C TYR A 238 -2.15 4.86 6.13
N ILE A 239 -1.35 3.86 6.43
CA ILE A 239 -1.58 2.49 5.99
C ILE A 239 -1.38 1.60 7.20
N ASN A 240 -2.44 0.92 7.64
CA ASN A 240 -2.30 -0.18 8.60
C ASN A 240 -1.91 -1.45 7.85
N ARG A 241 -1.13 -2.30 8.51
CA ARG A 241 -0.87 -3.66 8.06
C ARG A 241 -2.16 -4.48 8.10
N GLY A 242 -2.47 -5.18 7.01
CA GLY A 242 -3.48 -6.24 6.97
C GLY A 242 -2.85 -7.62 7.11
N ASN A 243 -3.67 -8.66 7.14
CA ASN A 243 -3.13 -10.02 7.22
C ASN A 243 -2.51 -10.46 5.88
N HIS A 244 -2.94 -9.87 4.76
CA HIS A 244 -2.37 -10.14 3.43
C HIS A 244 -1.00 -9.51 3.19
N GLU A 245 -0.63 -8.48 3.97
CA GLU A 245 0.74 -7.93 4.00
C GLU A 245 1.68 -8.79 4.86
N SER A 246 1.77 -10.08 4.54
CA SER A 246 2.55 -11.10 5.23
C SER A 246 3.16 -12.11 4.24
N ARG A 247 4.21 -12.82 4.65
CA ARG A 247 4.88 -13.81 3.78
C ARG A 247 3.94 -14.95 3.45
N SER A 248 3.21 -15.42 4.46
CA SER A 248 2.30 -16.57 4.32
C SER A 248 1.21 -16.30 3.29
N MET A 249 0.55 -15.14 3.38
CA MET A 249 -0.55 -14.79 2.47
C MET A 249 -0.05 -14.47 1.07
N SER A 250 1.01 -13.67 0.95
CA SER A 250 1.59 -13.29 -0.34
C SER A 250 1.99 -14.50 -1.21
N ASN A 251 2.45 -15.58 -0.58
CA ASN A 251 2.83 -16.82 -1.27
C ASN A 251 1.63 -17.62 -1.80
N ILE A 252 0.45 -17.45 -1.22
CA ILE A 252 -0.74 -18.28 -1.48
C ILE A 252 -1.76 -17.55 -2.36
N TYR A 253 -1.90 -16.23 -2.18
CA TYR A 253 -3.04 -15.48 -2.70
C TYR A 253 -2.73 -14.54 -3.88
N GLY A 254 -1.53 -14.65 -4.45
CA GLY A 254 -1.21 -14.12 -5.78
C GLY A 254 -0.18 -13.00 -5.83
N PHE A 255 0.08 -12.29 -4.72
CA PHE A 255 1.00 -11.15 -4.75
C PHE A 255 2.42 -11.56 -5.13
N ARG A 256 2.92 -12.69 -4.60
CA ARG A 256 4.24 -13.19 -5.01
C ARG A 256 4.30 -13.48 -6.50
N GLU A 257 3.30 -14.17 -7.03
CA GLU A 257 3.24 -14.51 -8.44
C GLU A 257 3.21 -13.24 -9.31
N GLU A 258 2.42 -12.24 -8.90
CA GLU A 258 2.35 -10.95 -9.58
C GLU A 258 3.71 -10.24 -9.60
N VAL A 259 4.39 -10.16 -8.46
CA VAL A 259 5.72 -9.52 -8.37
C VAL A 259 6.75 -10.28 -9.20
N MET A 260 6.73 -11.62 -9.19
CA MET A 260 7.65 -12.43 -10.01
C MET A 260 7.38 -12.28 -11.52
N LEU A 261 6.14 -12.00 -11.92
CA LEU A 261 5.77 -11.75 -13.31
C LEU A 261 6.18 -10.35 -13.79
N LYS A 262 6.07 -9.33 -12.92
CA LYS A 262 6.34 -7.92 -13.26
C LYS A 262 7.80 -7.52 -13.02
N TYR A 263 8.45 -8.15 -12.03
CA TYR A 263 9.77 -7.80 -11.52
C TYR A 263 10.60 -9.06 -11.25
N ASP A 264 11.09 -9.23 -10.01
CA ASP A 264 11.90 -10.37 -9.59
C ASP A 264 11.72 -10.68 -8.09
N ASN A 265 12.43 -11.71 -7.62
CA ASN A 265 12.36 -12.16 -6.23
C ASN A 265 12.94 -11.15 -5.25
N PHE A 266 13.86 -10.29 -5.69
CA PHE A 266 14.44 -9.25 -4.85
C PHE A 266 13.40 -8.16 -4.54
N ILE A 267 12.63 -7.72 -5.56
CA ILE A 267 11.51 -6.81 -5.35
C ILE A 267 10.45 -7.43 -4.44
N HIS A 268 10.15 -8.73 -4.58
CA HIS A 268 9.21 -9.41 -3.69
C HIS A 268 9.68 -9.36 -2.23
N LYS A 269 10.95 -9.68 -1.98
CA LYS A 269 11.53 -9.58 -0.63
C LYS A 269 11.55 -8.14 -0.10
N LEU A 270 11.80 -7.14 -0.94
CA LEU A 270 11.71 -5.72 -0.56
C LEU A 270 10.30 -5.33 -0.14
N PHE A 271 9.27 -5.75 -0.88
CA PHE A 271 7.88 -5.54 -0.47
C PHE A 271 7.59 -6.21 0.87
N LEU A 272 8.02 -7.45 1.07
CA LEU A 272 7.83 -8.15 2.34
C LEU A 272 8.50 -7.45 3.53
N LYS A 273 9.71 -6.90 3.34
CA LYS A 273 10.37 -6.06 4.37
C LYS A 273 9.62 -4.74 4.60
N SER A 274 9.05 -4.14 3.55
CA SER A 274 8.22 -2.93 3.72
C SER A 274 6.92 -3.22 4.47
N PHE A 275 6.33 -4.41 4.29
CA PHE A 275 5.13 -4.83 5.01
C PHE A 275 5.35 -4.98 6.51
N ASP A 276 6.55 -5.43 6.90
CA ASP A 276 6.99 -5.47 8.30
C ASP A 276 7.05 -4.10 8.97
N ALA A 277 7.30 -3.05 8.21
CA ALA A 277 7.38 -1.69 8.73
C ALA A 277 6.00 -1.04 8.92
N LEU A 278 4.92 -1.61 8.34
CA LEU A 278 3.58 -0.99 8.37
C LEU A 278 3.02 -0.89 9.81
N PRO A 279 2.51 0.29 10.23
CA PRO A 279 1.77 0.46 11.49
C PRO A 279 0.62 -0.55 11.66
N LEU A 280 0.23 -0.82 12.90
CA LEU A 280 -0.78 -1.84 13.19
C LEU A 280 -2.16 -1.26 13.48
N SER A 281 -2.22 -0.01 13.95
CA SER A 281 -3.47 0.63 14.32
C SER A 281 -3.39 2.15 14.34
N ILE A 282 -4.56 2.78 14.26
CA ILE A 282 -4.72 4.23 14.35
C ILE A 282 -5.81 4.55 15.36
N CYS A 283 -5.57 5.50 16.26
CA CYS A 283 -6.57 6.04 17.17
C CYS A 283 -6.91 7.48 16.77
N VAL A 284 -8.14 7.71 16.33
CA VAL A 284 -8.64 9.01 15.88
C VAL A 284 -9.42 9.68 17.01
N ASN A 285 -9.06 10.92 17.34
CA ASN A 285 -9.66 11.77 18.37
C ASN A 285 -9.72 11.15 19.77
N LYS A 286 -8.96 10.07 20.03
CA LYS A 286 -9.08 9.23 21.23
C LYS A 286 -10.48 8.62 21.40
N GLU A 287 -11.22 8.45 20.30
CA GLU A 287 -12.58 7.94 20.29
C GLU A 287 -12.73 6.70 19.41
N TYR A 288 -12.00 6.63 18.30
CA TYR A 288 -12.12 5.56 17.32
C TYR A 288 -10.79 4.82 17.18
N LEU A 289 -10.79 3.51 17.43
CA LEU A 289 -9.63 2.67 17.17
C LEU A 289 -9.82 1.93 15.85
N ILE A 290 -8.83 2.05 14.96
CA ILE A 290 -8.82 1.49 13.62
C ILE A 290 -7.74 0.41 13.56
N MET A 291 -8.12 -0.82 13.21
CA MET A 291 -7.19 -1.93 12.90
C MET A 291 -7.78 -2.81 11.81
N HIS A 292 -6.98 -3.59 11.08
CA HIS A 292 -7.49 -4.42 10.00
C HIS A 292 -8.40 -5.56 10.51
N GLY A 293 -7.86 -6.39 11.39
CA GLY A 293 -8.51 -7.48 12.09
C GLY A 293 -9.49 -6.99 13.15
N GLY A 294 -9.22 -7.29 14.41
CA GLY A 294 -10.17 -6.97 15.46
C GLY A 294 -9.57 -6.96 16.86
N LEU A 295 -10.39 -7.34 17.84
CA LEU A 295 -10.03 -7.27 19.24
C LEU A 295 -9.35 -8.54 19.75
N MET A 296 -8.50 -8.32 20.74
CA MET A 296 -7.80 -9.34 21.50
C MET A 296 -8.76 -10.07 22.45
N SER A 297 -8.38 -11.28 22.85
CA SER A 297 -9.18 -12.13 23.74
C SER A 297 -9.36 -11.53 25.14
N ASN A 298 -8.39 -10.74 25.61
CA ASN A 298 -8.48 -10.04 26.88
C ASN A 298 -9.11 -8.64 26.68
N PRO A 299 -10.33 -8.39 27.17
CA PRO A 299 -10.99 -7.09 27.00
C PRO A 299 -10.39 -5.96 27.85
N TYR A 300 -9.42 -6.25 28.73
CA TYR A 300 -8.74 -5.24 29.56
C TYR A 300 -7.35 -4.87 29.03
N THR A 301 -6.96 -5.35 27.85
CA THR A 301 -5.76 -4.88 27.19
C THR A 301 -5.89 -3.39 26.89
N LYS A 302 -4.87 -2.62 27.24
CA LYS A 302 -4.80 -1.19 26.93
C LYS A 302 -4.31 -0.97 25.51
N ILE A 303 -4.86 0.01 24.79
CA ILE A 303 -4.39 0.31 23.43
C ILE A 303 -2.91 0.68 23.38
N GLU A 304 -2.36 1.26 24.46
CA GLU A 304 -0.94 1.59 24.54
C GLU A 304 -0.03 0.35 24.58
N GLU A 305 -0.57 -0.85 24.84
CA GLU A 305 0.20 -2.09 24.71
C GLU A 305 0.58 -2.38 23.25
N ILE A 306 -0.20 -1.88 22.28
CA ILE A 306 0.10 -2.00 20.84
C ILE A 306 1.45 -1.34 20.51
N LEU A 307 1.81 -0.24 21.20
CA LEU A 307 3.09 0.46 21.00
C LEU A 307 4.31 -0.42 21.28
N ARG A 308 4.16 -1.50 22.05
CA ARG A 308 5.26 -2.37 22.49
C ARG A 308 5.51 -3.57 21.58
N ILE A 309 4.65 -3.80 20.59
CA ILE A 309 4.78 -4.92 19.66
C ILE A 309 6.04 -4.72 18.81
N ASN A 310 6.89 -5.73 18.70
CA ASN A 310 7.89 -5.74 17.63
C ASN A 310 7.18 -6.14 16.33
N ARG A 311 6.86 -5.15 15.48
CA ARG A 311 6.12 -5.40 14.22
C ARG A 311 7.02 -5.80 13.05
N PHE A 312 8.34 -5.65 13.18
CA PHE A 312 9.33 -5.86 12.11
C PHE A 312 9.62 -7.35 11.85
N CYS A 313 8.57 -8.17 11.91
CA CYS A 313 8.59 -9.61 11.70
C CYS A 313 7.21 -10.09 11.25
N GLU A 314 7.10 -11.38 10.92
CA GLU A 314 5.80 -12.02 10.79
C GLU A 314 5.09 -12.08 12.14
N PRO A 315 3.76 -11.92 12.17
CA PRO A 315 2.98 -12.16 13.38
C PRO A 315 3.02 -13.65 13.74
N ASP A 316 3.10 -13.93 15.05
CA ASP A 316 2.88 -15.27 15.58
C ASP A 316 1.44 -15.75 15.27
N SER A 317 1.16 -17.04 15.51
CA SER A 317 -0.18 -17.61 15.35
C SER A 317 -1.17 -17.23 16.45
N ILE A 318 -0.71 -16.54 17.50
CA ILE A 318 -1.50 -16.10 18.65
C ILE A 318 -0.95 -14.78 19.20
N GLY A 319 -1.77 -14.10 20.03
CA GLY A 319 -1.36 -12.92 20.79
C GLY A 319 -1.74 -11.61 20.11
N LEU A 320 -1.45 -10.48 20.77
CA LEU A 320 -1.97 -9.17 20.38
C LEU A 320 -1.66 -8.81 18.92
N PHE A 321 -0.44 -9.09 18.44
CA PHE A 321 -0.07 -8.81 17.06
C PHE A 321 -0.93 -9.61 16.06
N HIS A 322 -1.12 -10.91 16.32
CA HIS A 322 -2.01 -11.75 15.53
C HIS A 322 -3.45 -11.23 15.56
N ASP A 323 -3.96 -10.94 16.76
CA ASP A 323 -5.36 -10.59 16.99
C ASP A 323 -5.77 -9.30 16.24
N LEU A 324 -4.86 -8.31 16.19
CA LEU A 324 -5.04 -7.05 15.44
C LEU A 324 -5.22 -7.25 13.93
N LEU A 325 -4.75 -8.38 13.38
CA LEU A 325 -4.78 -8.67 11.95
C LEU A 325 -5.85 -9.71 11.57
N TRP A 326 -6.21 -10.63 12.48
CA TRP A 326 -6.96 -11.85 12.10
C TRP A 326 -8.31 -12.05 12.76
N THR A 327 -8.59 -11.39 13.89
CA THR A 327 -9.84 -11.68 14.63
C THR A 327 -11.05 -11.01 14.00
N ASP A 328 -12.22 -11.65 14.14
CA ASP A 328 -13.49 -11.18 13.59
C ASP A 328 -14.54 -10.98 14.71
N PRO A 329 -15.42 -9.97 14.60
CA PRO A 329 -16.59 -9.86 15.47
C PRO A 329 -17.58 -11.00 15.23
N THR A 330 -18.33 -11.42 16.25
CA THR A 330 -19.38 -12.42 16.12
C THR A 330 -20.64 -12.06 16.91
N GLU A 331 -21.79 -12.28 16.28
CA GLU A 331 -23.12 -12.20 16.93
C GLU A 331 -23.58 -13.57 17.46
N GLU A 332 -22.82 -14.64 17.21
CA GLU A 332 -23.17 -16.01 17.62
C GLU A 332 -22.77 -16.31 19.08
N ALA A 333 -21.91 -15.47 19.67
CA ALA A 333 -21.46 -15.58 21.05
C ALA A 333 -21.33 -14.19 21.70
N ASP A 334 -21.70 -14.08 22.97
CA ASP A 334 -21.60 -12.80 23.69
C ASP A 334 -20.16 -12.44 24.09
N ASP A 335 -19.32 -13.42 24.45
CA ASP A 335 -17.91 -13.22 24.83
C ASP A 335 -16.94 -13.71 23.74
N LEU A 336 -16.33 -14.90 23.83
CA LEU A 336 -15.46 -15.43 22.77
C LEU A 336 -16.14 -16.59 22.05
N GLY A 337 -16.01 -16.62 20.73
CA GLY A 337 -16.51 -17.69 19.87
C GLY A 337 -15.38 -18.31 19.03
N PRO A 338 -15.64 -19.46 18.38
CA PRO A 338 -14.70 -20.01 17.41
C PRO A 338 -14.54 -19.07 16.21
N SER A 339 -13.33 -19.00 15.65
CA SER A 339 -13.08 -18.29 14.40
C SER A 339 -13.68 -19.05 13.23
N LYS A 340 -14.35 -18.35 12.31
CA LYS A 340 -14.85 -18.92 11.04
C LYS A 340 -13.71 -19.29 10.07
N ARG A 341 -12.50 -18.79 10.35
CA ARG A 341 -11.29 -18.99 9.54
C ARG A 341 -10.47 -20.21 9.99
N GLY A 342 -10.85 -20.85 11.10
CA GLY A 342 -10.13 -22.01 11.66
C GLY A 342 -8.86 -21.65 12.43
N LEU A 343 -8.50 -20.37 12.52
CA LEU A 343 -7.36 -19.85 13.29
C LEU A 343 -7.84 -18.72 14.21
N GLY A 344 -7.35 -18.72 15.46
CA GLY A 344 -7.71 -17.73 16.46
C GLY A 344 -9.14 -17.91 17.01
N PHE A 345 -9.79 -16.79 17.30
CA PHE A 345 -11.13 -16.72 17.88
C PHE A 345 -11.93 -15.60 17.20
N SER A 346 -13.24 -15.60 17.43
CA SER A 346 -14.10 -14.45 17.19
C SER A 346 -14.46 -13.78 18.52
N PHE A 347 -14.62 -12.47 18.52
CA PHE A 347 -14.97 -11.70 19.73
C PHE A 347 -16.41 -11.20 19.65
N GLY A 348 -17.14 -11.29 20.75
CA GLY A 348 -18.53 -10.91 20.86
C GLY A 348 -18.73 -9.56 21.53
N LYS A 349 -20.00 -9.14 21.60
CA LYS A 349 -20.39 -7.81 22.09
C LYS A 349 -19.92 -7.49 23.52
N ASN A 350 -19.82 -8.47 24.42
CA ASN A 350 -19.34 -8.25 25.78
C ASN A 350 -17.85 -7.88 25.81
N ILE A 351 -17.04 -8.51 24.94
CA ILE A 351 -15.61 -8.20 24.80
C ILE A 351 -15.45 -6.76 24.31
N THR A 352 -16.16 -6.40 23.23
CA THR A 352 -16.15 -5.04 22.69
C THR A 352 -16.56 -4.00 23.73
N LYS A 353 -17.69 -4.20 24.42
CA LYS A 353 -18.18 -3.24 25.42
C LYS A 353 -17.19 -3.05 26.57
N LYS A 354 -16.62 -4.14 27.10
CA LYS A 354 -15.60 -4.07 28.16
C LYS A 354 -14.34 -3.34 27.68
N PHE A 355 -13.87 -3.64 26.48
CA PHE A 355 -12.68 -3.02 25.89
C PHE A 355 -12.84 -1.52 25.65
N LEU A 356 -13.95 -1.11 25.03
CA LEU A 356 -14.25 0.29 24.77
C LEU A 356 -14.36 1.09 26.07
N ASN A 357 -15.08 0.56 27.07
CA ASN A 357 -15.19 1.19 28.38
C ASN A 357 -13.84 1.28 29.10
N HIS A 358 -13.00 0.25 29.01
CA HIS A 358 -11.68 0.24 29.64
C HIS A 358 -10.74 1.29 29.06
N ASN A 359 -10.80 1.50 27.73
CA ASN A 359 -9.93 2.41 27.00
C ASN A 359 -10.55 3.79 26.75
N ASN A 360 -11.76 4.06 27.24
CA ASN A 360 -12.53 5.28 26.98
C ASN A 360 -12.74 5.57 25.48
N LEU A 361 -12.98 4.54 24.68
CA LEU A 361 -13.24 4.63 23.25
C LEU A 361 -14.74 4.55 22.97
N LYS A 362 -15.18 5.09 21.83
CA LYS A 362 -16.56 5.01 21.35
C LYS A 362 -16.81 3.80 20.48
N LYS A 363 -15.94 3.57 19.48
CA LYS A 363 -16.15 2.51 18.47
C LYS A 363 -14.84 1.93 17.96
N ILE A 364 -14.90 0.70 17.48
CA ILE A 364 -13.86 0.05 16.68
C ILE A 364 -14.23 0.19 15.21
N ILE A 365 -13.26 0.53 14.36
CA ILE A 365 -13.39 0.52 12.91
C ILE A 365 -12.42 -0.53 12.37
N ARG A 366 -12.93 -1.46 11.56
CA ARG A 366 -12.16 -2.59 11.05
C ARG A 366 -12.49 -2.94 9.60
N SER A 367 -11.77 -3.90 9.01
CA SER A 367 -11.97 -4.34 7.62
C SER A 367 -12.05 -5.87 7.48
N HIS A 368 -11.19 -6.56 6.70
CA HIS A 368 -10.93 -8.03 6.66
C HIS A 368 -12.08 -8.97 6.27
N GLU A 369 -13.33 -8.54 6.46
CA GLU A 369 -14.54 -9.28 6.16
C GLU A 369 -15.33 -8.55 5.09
N MET A 370 -15.55 -9.24 3.98
CA MET A 370 -16.44 -8.75 2.93
C MET A 370 -17.86 -8.60 3.49
N LYS A 371 -18.43 -7.40 3.33
CA LYS A 371 -19.83 -7.09 3.63
C LYS A 371 -20.57 -6.83 2.33
N LEU A 372 -21.77 -7.40 2.20
CA LEU A 372 -22.57 -7.27 0.96
C LEU A 372 -22.83 -5.81 0.58
N ASN A 373 -23.07 -4.95 1.56
CA ASN A 373 -23.29 -3.51 1.35
C ASN A 373 -22.00 -2.68 1.47
N GLY A 374 -20.83 -3.31 1.54
CA GLY A 374 -19.53 -2.66 1.75
C GLY A 374 -19.29 -2.18 3.18
N ILE A 375 -20.34 -1.98 3.99
CA ILE A 375 -20.22 -1.59 5.40
C ILE A 375 -21.22 -2.37 6.27
N ASP A 376 -20.86 -2.58 7.54
CA ASP A 376 -21.69 -3.23 8.54
C ASP A 376 -21.43 -2.64 9.94
N TYR A 377 -22.48 -2.59 10.77
CA TYR A 377 -22.42 -2.08 12.14
C TYR A 377 -22.89 -3.19 13.09
N SER A 378 -21.98 -3.79 13.85
CA SER A 378 -22.24 -4.90 14.76
C SER A 378 -21.99 -4.53 16.23
N HIS A 379 -22.32 -5.44 17.15
CA HIS A 379 -22.15 -5.27 18.60
C HIS A 379 -22.77 -3.96 19.10
N ASP A 380 -24.08 -3.78 18.86
CA ASP A 380 -24.80 -2.55 19.20
C ASP A 380 -24.15 -1.30 18.57
N LYS A 381 -23.77 -1.41 17.28
CA LYS A 381 -23.10 -0.36 16.49
C LYS A 381 -21.72 0.06 17.00
N CYS A 382 -21.13 -0.67 17.93
CA CYS A 382 -19.82 -0.36 18.49
C CYS A 382 -18.65 -0.85 17.62
N VAL A 383 -18.89 -1.77 16.68
CA VAL A 383 -17.91 -2.24 15.69
C VAL A 383 -18.41 -1.91 14.29
N ILE A 384 -17.59 -1.20 13.53
CA ILE A 384 -17.87 -0.85 12.13
C ILE A 384 -16.91 -1.63 11.25
N THR A 385 -17.43 -2.46 10.36
CA THR A 385 -16.63 -3.12 9.32
C THR A 385 -16.78 -2.36 8.01
N VAL A 386 -15.68 -1.86 7.46
CA VAL A 386 -15.61 -1.17 6.15
C VAL A 386 -14.84 -2.06 5.18
N PHE A 387 -15.43 -2.30 4.01
CA PHE A 387 -14.84 -3.11 2.94
C PHE A 387 -14.94 -2.35 1.61
N SER A 388 -13.80 -2.16 0.94
CA SER A 388 -13.69 -1.21 -0.17
C SER A 388 -13.46 -1.86 -1.53
N ALA A 389 -13.52 -3.19 -1.64
CA ALA A 389 -13.43 -3.93 -2.91
C ALA A 389 -14.82 -4.34 -3.43
N PRO A 390 -15.48 -3.55 -4.30
CA PRO A 390 -16.78 -3.90 -4.86
C PRO A 390 -16.66 -5.08 -5.82
N ASN A 391 -17.75 -5.85 -5.94
CA ASN A 391 -17.80 -7.09 -6.74
C ASN A 391 -16.56 -7.97 -6.52
N TYR A 392 -16.21 -8.20 -5.25
CA TYR A 392 -14.99 -8.87 -4.84
C TYR A 392 -14.80 -10.19 -5.57
N CYS A 393 -13.55 -10.45 -6.00
CA CYS A 393 -13.15 -11.59 -6.83
C CYS A 393 -14.00 -11.79 -8.10
N GLY A 394 -14.72 -10.77 -8.57
CA GLY A 394 -15.61 -10.82 -9.73
C GLY A 394 -16.92 -11.60 -9.54
N ILE A 395 -17.18 -12.12 -8.33
CA ILE A 395 -18.28 -13.09 -8.09
C ILE A 395 -19.23 -12.67 -6.96
N HIS A 396 -18.77 -11.85 -6.01
CA HIS A 396 -19.52 -11.61 -4.79
C HIS A 396 -20.62 -10.55 -4.92
N ARG A 397 -20.59 -9.72 -5.98
CA ARG A 397 -21.59 -8.66 -6.27
C ARG A 397 -21.85 -7.70 -5.08
N ASN A 398 -20.92 -7.61 -4.13
CA ASN A 398 -20.99 -6.68 -3.03
C ASN A 398 -20.71 -5.25 -3.50
N ARG A 399 -21.18 -4.29 -2.72
CA ARG A 399 -20.79 -2.88 -2.84
C ARG A 399 -19.44 -2.65 -2.16
N GLY A 400 -18.76 -1.58 -2.53
CA GLY A 400 -17.65 -1.01 -1.76
C GLY A 400 -18.16 0.13 -0.89
N ALA A 401 -17.49 0.38 0.24
CA ALA A 401 -17.74 1.53 1.09
C ALA A 401 -16.45 2.24 1.49
N VAL A 402 -16.58 3.52 1.83
CA VAL A 402 -15.60 4.28 2.61
C VAL A 402 -16.30 4.85 3.85
N LEU A 403 -15.55 5.09 4.92
CA LEU A 403 -16.05 5.75 6.13
C LEU A 403 -15.32 7.08 6.34
N HIS A 404 -16.09 8.16 6.41
CA HIS A 404 -15.61 9.49 6.72
C HIS A 404 -15.74 9.77 8.21
N ILE A 405 -14.68 10.29 8.81
CA ILE A 405 -14.64 10.81 10.17
C ILE A 405 -14.43 12.31 10.06
N LYS A 406 -15.48 13.09 10.33
CA LYS A 406 -15.44 14.56 10.35
C LYS A 406 -16.37 15.07 11.45
N PRO A 407 -15.81 15.64 12.55
CA PRO A 407 -16.59 16.02 13.72
C PRO A 407 -17.79 16.92 13.41
N GLY A 408 -18.98 16.51 13.86
CA GLY A 408 -20.24 17.23 13.66
C GLY A 408 -20.74 17.33 12.21
N LYS A 409 -20.13 16.60 11.27
CA LYS A 409 -20.51 16.55 9.85
C LYS A 409 -20.94 15.15 9.39
N GLY A 410 -21.17 14.24 10.32
CA GLY A 410 -21.71 12.92 10.06
C GLY A 410 -23.19 12.95 9.67
N ILE A 411 -23.68 11.80 9.22
CA ILE A 411 -25.10 11.59 8.88
C ILE A 411 -25.64 10.47 9.75
N ILE A 412 -26.59 10.79 10.62
CA ILE A 412 -27.31 9.80 11.44
C ILE A 412 -28.39 9.14 10.58
N ASP A 413 -28.42 7.82 10.61
CA ASP A 413 -29.43 7.01 9.92
C ASP A 413 -29.71 5.71 10.70
N GLU A 414 -30.34 4.73 10.06
CA GLU A 414 -30.66 3.44 10.69
C GLU A 414 -29.41 2.68 11.13
N LEU A 415 -28.29 2.80 10.40
CA LEU A 415 -27.03 2.14 10.72
C LEU A 415 -26.15 3.03 11.60
N ASN A 416 -25.87 4.26 11.21
CA ASN A 416 -24.95 5.14 11.91
C ASN A 416 -25.65 5.97 13.02
N ASP A 417 -25.16 5.83 14.24
CA ASP A 417 -25.59 6.53 15.45
C ASP A 417 -24.60 7.62 15.92
N ASP A 418 -23.52 7.86 15.18
CA ASP A 418 -22.48 8.83 15.54
C ASP A 418 -22.48 10.07 14.61
N PRO A 419 -22.67 11.30 15.13
CA PRO A 419 -22.75 12.52 14.33
C PRO A 419 -21.40 12.98 13.77
N ASN A 420 -20.31 12.26 14.04
CA ASN A 420 -18.99 12.50 13.45
C ASN A 420 -18.69 11.57 12.27
N LEU A 421 -19.52 10.55 12.05
CA LEU A 421 -19.28 9.50 11.06
C LEU A 421 -20.24 9.63 9.87
N HIS A 422 -19.73 9.37 8.67
CA HIS A 422 -20.55 9.27 7.47
C HIS A 422 -19.95 8.24 6.52
N TYR A 423 -20.70 7.20 6.18
CA TYR A 423 -20.25 6.23 5.19
C TYR A 423 -20.79 6.56 3.80
N GLN A 424 -20.01 6.26 2.77
CA GLN A 424 -20.44 6.39 1.38
C GLN A 424 -20.21 5.08 0.64
N LEU A 425 -21.22 4.69 -0.14
CA LEU A 425 -21.25 3.43 -0.87
C LEU A 425 -20.98 3.65 -2.35
N PHE A 426 -20.24 2.74 -2.97
CA PHE A 426 -19.96 2.76 -4.40
C PHE A 426 -19.97 1.34 -4.99
N MET A 427 -20.01 1.26 -6.32
CA MET A 427 -20.03 0.01 -7.10
C MET A 427 -18.78 -0.12 -7.95
#